data_AF-A0A7V0B7N3-F1
#
_entry.id   AF-A0A7V0B7N3-F1
#
_cell.length_a   1.000
_cell.length_b   1.000
_cell.length_c   1.000
_cell.angle_alpha   90.00
_cell.angle_beta   90.00
_cell.angle_gamma   90.00
#
_symmetry.space_group_name_H-M   'P 1'
#
loop_
_entity.id
_entity.type
_entity.pdbx_description
1 polymer ?
#
loop_
_entity_poly.entity_id
_entity_poly.type
_entity_poly.pdbx_seq_one_letter_code
_entity_poly.pdbx_strand_id
1 'polypeptide(L)' 'MSEQKQKKVKSVSALHEETTTYEVQTNKTYVVKQDEKLSVIATKLGLSVGELAEKNKLDSFKLKVGQELVL' A
#
# COMPACT_ATOMS: atom_id res chain seq x y z
N MET A 1 -22.48 7.86 -25.06
CA MET A 1 -21.60 7.82 -26.24
C MET A 1 -21.16 9.26 -26.45
N SER A 2 -20.13 9.72 -25.76
CA SER A 2 -18.71 9.55 -26.10
C SER A 2 -18.40 10.16 -27.46
N GLU A 3 -17.62 11.24 -27.50
CA GLU A 3 -16.44 11.26 -28.34
C GLU A 3 -15.42 12.28 -27.80
N GLN A 4 -14.20 11.79 -27.65
CA GLN A 4 -13.00 12.49 -27.19
C GLN A 4 -12.40 13.28 -28.36
N LYS A 5 -11.49 14.25 -28.11
CA LYS A 5 -10.03 14.04 -28.26
C LYS A 5 -9.22 15.33 -27.99
N GLN A 6 -8.12 15.13 -27.28
CA GLN A 6 -7.11 16.07 -26.81
C GLN A 6 -6.22 16.64 -27.93
N LYS A 7 -5.59 17.81 -27.71
CA LYS A 7 -4.13 18.01 -27.87
C LYS A 7 -3.64 19.45 -27.51
N LYS A 8 -2.69 19.47 -26.56
CA LYS A 8 -1.39 20.17 -26.54
C LYS A 8 -1.28 21.71 -26.40
N VAL A 9 -0.46 22.02 -25.39
CA VAL A 9 0.58 23.06 -25.20
C VAL A 9 0.24 24.47 -24.72
N LYS A 10 0.91 24.78 -23.58
CA LYS A 10 1.61 26.02 -23.24
C LYS A 10 0.79 27.31 -23.36
N SER A 11 0.53 27.95 -22.22
CA SER A 11 1.27 29.16 -21.84
C SER A 11 0.82 29.70 -20.47
N VAL A 12 1.79 29.73 -19.55
CA VAL A 12 2.06 30.76 -18.52
C VAL A 12 0.89 31.60 -17.97
N SER A 13 0.72 31.58 -16.64
CA SER A 13 1.16 32.68 -15.74
C SER A 13 0.56 32.56 -14.34
N ALA A 14 1.44 32.69 -13.34
CA ALA A 14 1.17 33.06 -11.94
C ALA A 14 0.26 32.12 -11.13
N LEU A 15 0.83 31.04 -10.59
CA LEU A 15 0.21 30.30 -9.48
C LEU A 15 1.28 29.92 -8.45
N HIS A 16 1.09 30.51 -7.27
CA HIS A 16 1.59 30.15 -5.96
C HIS A 16 1.94 28.67 -5.80
N GLU A 17 3.11 28.47 -5.22
CA GLU A 17 3.78 27.22 -4.96
C GLU A 17 3.03 26.41 -3.90
N GLU A 18 2.38 25.33 -4.31
CA GLU A 18 2.10 24.18 -3.44
C GLU A 18 2.29 22.92 -4.28
N THR A 19 3.55 22.48 -4.37
CA THR A 19 3.87 21.15 -4.90
C THR A 19 3.30 20.12 -3.92
N THR A 20 2.03 19.75 -4.12
CA THR A 20 1.47 18.55 -3.51
C THR A 20 2.18 17.38 -4.17
N THR A 21 3.26 16.93 -3.52
CA THR A 21 3.89 15.65 -3.80
C THR A 21 2.80 14.60 -3.59
N TYR A 22 2.28 14.06 -4.68
CA TYR A 22 1.44 12.87 -4.63
C TYR A 22 2.38 11.73 -4.26
N GLU A 23 2.61 11.56 -2.95
CA GLU A 23 3.20 10.37 -2.37
C GLU A 23 2.30 9.21 -2.84
N VAL A 24 2.68 8.56 -3.94
CA VAL A 24 2.07 7.29 -4.34
C VAL A 24 2.45 6.32 -3.24
N GLN A 25 1.60 6.24 -2.20
CA GLN A 25 1.65 5.19 -1.20
C GLN A 25 1.38 3.89 -1.94
N THR A 26 2.46 3.31 -2.45
CA THR A 26 2.49 1.92 -2.87
C THR A 26 2.27 1.12 -1.60
N ASN A 27 1.01 0.88 -1.30
CA ASN A 27 0.61 0.10 -0.13
C ASN A 27 1.18 -1.30 -0.36
N LYS A 28 2.30 -1.61 0.29
CA LYS A 28 3.00 -2.87 0.08
C LYS A 28 2.12 -3.94 0.72
N THR A 29 1.71 -4.93 -0.06
CA THR A 29 1.04 -6.10 0.48
C THR A 29 1.99 -7.28 0.47
N TYR A 30 1.82 -8.16 1.45
CA TYR A 30 2.57 -9.40 1.59
C TYR A 30 1.62 -10.58 1.53
N VAL A 31 1.83 -11.47 0.56
CA VAL A 31 1.07 -12.73 0.46
C VAL A 31 1.74 -13.77 1.34
N VAL A 32 1.01 -14.26 2.34
CA VAL A 32 1.46 -15.31 3.26
C VAL A 32 1.76 -16.58 2.47
N LYS A 33 2.99 -17.08 2.58
CA LYS A 33 3.37 -18.36 1.97
C LYS A 33 3.05 -19.52 2.91
N GLN A 34 3.09 -20.72 2.33
CA GLN A 34 2.82 -21.95 3.06
C GLN A 34 3.74 -22.08 4.27
N ASP A 35 3.15 -22.39 5.41
CA ASP A 35 3.83 -22.57 6.72
C ASP A 35 4.47 -21.32 7.34
N GLU A 36 4.23 -20.12 6.81
CA GLU A 36 4.70 -18.88 7.46
C GLU A 36 3.75 -18.40 8.56
N LYS A 37 4.31 -18.05 9.71
CA LYS A 37 3.59 -17.47 10.85
C LYS A 37 3.68 -15.95 10.83
N LEU A 38 2.68 -15.29 11.41
CA LEU A 38 2.63 -13.82 11.49
C LEU A 38 3.89 -13.23 12.13
N SER A 39 4.42 -13.90 13.16
CA SER A 39 5.66 -13.49 13.82
C SER A 39 6.88 -13.51 12.90
N VAL A 40 7.02 -14.55 12.08
CA VAL A 40 8.14 -14.66 11.11
C VAL A 40 8.04 -13.57 10.05
N ILE A 41 6.83 -13.32 9.55
CA ILE A 41 6.57 -12.28 8.55
C ILE A 41 6.84 -10.90 9.13
N ALA A 42 6.29 -10.59 10.32
CA ALA A 42 6.53 -9.33 11.00
C ALA A 42 8.03 -9.08 11.23
N THR A 43 8.78 -10.07 11.73
CA THR A 43 10.24 -9.96 11.91
C THR A 43 10.98 -9.74 10.58
N LYS A 44 10.60 -10.45 9.51
CA LYS A 44 11.18 -10.25 8.17
C LYS A 44 10.97 -8.84 7.63
N LEU A 45 9.85 -8.23 8.02
CA LEU A 45 9.43 -6.92 7.56
C LEU A 45 9.89 -5.79 8.50
N GLY A 46 10.48 -6.13 9.65
CA GLY A 46 10.85 -5.16 10.68
C GLY A 46 9.64 -4.53 11.39
N LEU A 47 8.47 -5.17 11.31
CA LEU A 47 7.25 -4.74 11.98
C LEU A 47 7.04 -5.54 13.27
N SER A 48 6.31 -4.95 14.21
CA SER A 48 5.83 -5.69 15.37
C SER A 48 4.64 -6.56 14.98
N VAL A 49 4.53 -7.72 15.61
CA VAL A 49 3.40 -8.64 15.36
C VAL A 49 2.07 -7.96 15.70
N GLY A 50 2.04 -7.13 16.75
CA GLY A 50 0.88 -6.31 17.12
C GLY A 50 0.52 -5.30 16.04
N GLU A 51 1.46 -4.47 15.61
CA GLU A 51 1.26 -3.49 14.52
C GLU A 51 0.69 -4.15 13.26
N LEU A 52 1.28 -5.28 12.82
CA LEU A 52 0.83 -5.99 11.64
C LEU A 52 -0.56 -6.63 11.84
N ALA A 53 -0.84 -7.13 13.05
CA ALA A 53 -2.14 -7.68 13.42
C ALA A 53 -3.23 -6.61 13.45
N GLU A 54 -2.99 -5.48 14.11
CA GLU A 54 -3.93 -4.36 14.20
C GLU A 54 -4.24 -3.79 12.81
N LYS A 55 -3.19 -3.60 12.00
CA LYS A 55 -3.32 -3.12 10.61
C LYS A 55 -4.16 -4.05 9.74
N ASN A 56 -4.08 -5.36 9.98
CA ASN A 56 -4.81 -6.38 9.22
C ASN A 56 -6.04 -6.93 9.97
N LYS A 57 -6.40 -6.34 11.10
CA LYS A 57 -7.48 -6.80 12.00
C LYS A 57 -7.43 -8.30 12.27
N LEU A 58 -6.23 -8.80 12.57
CA LEU A 58 -6.01 -10.21 12.85
C LEU A 58 -6.31 -10.51 14.31
N ASP A 59 -7.33 -11.30 14.57
CA ASP A 59 -7.67 -11.79 15.91
C ASP A 59 -6.71 -12.90 16.41
N SER A 60 -5.92 -13.48 15.50
CA SER A 60 -5.03 -14.57 15.82
C SER A 60 -3.76 -14.56 14.97
N PHE A 61 -2.68 -15.11 15.52
CA PHE A 61 -1.42 -15.34 14.83
C PHE A 61 -1.49 -16.46 13.77
N LYS A 62 -2.64 -17.15 13.67
CA LYS A 62 -2.92 -18.15 12.64
C LYS A 62 -3.28 -17.47 11.32
N LEU A 63 -2.30 -17.38 10.44
CA LEU A 63 -2.49 -16.91 9.07
C LEU A 63 -2.87 -18.06 8.15
N LYS A 64 -3.69 -17.77 7.15
CA LYS A 64 -3.98 -18.71 6.06
C LYS A 64 -2.97 -18.51 4.94
N VAL A 65 -2.56 -19.61 4.31
CA VAL A 65 -1.73 -19.55 3.10
C VAL A 65 -2.49 -18.80 2.01
N GLY A 66 -1.82 -17.86 1.33
CA GLY A 66 -2.42 -16.99 0.33
C GLY A 66 -3.14 -15.77 0.91
N GLN A 67 -3.13 -15.58 2.23
CA GLN A 67 -3.68 -14.37 2.84
C GLN A 67 -2.82 -13.15 2.50
N GLU A 68 -3.46 -12.05 2.11
CA GLU A 68 -2.79 -10.77 1.88
C GLU A 68 -2.71 -9.98 3.19
N LEU A 69 -1.51 -9.50 3.51
CA LEU A 69 -1.24 -8.64 4.64
C LEU A 69 -0.81 -7.27 4.14
N VAL A 70 -1.53 -6.24 4.57
CA VAL A 70 -1.18 -4.83 4.35
C VAL A 70 -0.02 -4.47 5.28
N LEU A 71 1.06 -3.94 4.72
CA LEU A 71 2.28 -3.55 5.43
C LEU A 71 2.28 -2.09 5.82
#